data_AF-A0A7Z0Q2T3-F1
#
_entry.id   AF-A0A7Z0Q2T3-F1
#
_cell.length_a   1.000
_cell.length_b   1.000
_cell.length_c   1.000
_cell.angle_alpha   90.00
_cell.angle_beta   90.00
_cell.angle_gamma   90.00
#
_symmetry.space_group_name_H-M   'P 1'
#
loop_
_entity.id
_entity.type
_entity.pdbx_description
1 polymer ?
#
loop_
_entity_poly.entity_id
_entity_poly.type
_entity_poly.pdbx_seq_one_letter_code
_entity_poly.pdbx_strand_id
1 'polypeptide(L)'
;AAALWGYAVRATDVTTLDDFGLVTAVHPAFWAGLAVLTAGFWSTVRRTGRADAWSLAYVLVLLVMERATQALVYPTPLHAWAWKHDAVVGHLLTAGGLQTGDELGDMAVYDQWPGFFALQAAAVRLAGVEDTLTLMSWWPLISGVLLLVPLVLVYRTFTEDRRLIWTAVWVFCVGNWVGQDYFSPQSLALTLHLAVIALVLRRFPAAERRGPRQAVWTTALITVMVPVVLSHQLTPVVLIASLGVLALTRRHRDWVPLLAAVALFAAWNLTASLPFLSAALPEMLASVGDIGGNVETGYGTTPTGTGAVATSWAARGLSAAVMLLALLGAVRQRELRRHARPLLLLTGVPLLLIAANDYGSEMIFRVLMFMLPGAA
;
A
#
# COMPACT_ATOMS: atom_id res chain seq x y z
N ALA A 1 0.37 -11.66 24.54
CA ALA A 1 -0.19 -11.24 23.25
C ALA A 1 -0.41 -12.44 22.33
N ALA A 2 0.64 -12.98 21.68
CA ALA A 2 0.50 -14.06 20.68
C ALA A 2 -0.27 -15.30 21.19
N ALA A 3 0.00 -15.77 22.42
CA ALA A 3 -0.74 -16.89 23.00
C ALA A 3 -2.24 -16.59 23.21
N LEU A 4 -2.58 -15.38 23.63
CA LEU A 4 -3.98 -14.93 23.79
C LEU A 4 -4.68 -14.85 22.43
N TRP A 5 -3.98 -14.34 21.42
CA TRP A 5 -4.46 -14.33 20.04
C TRP A 5 -4.69 -15.74 19.49
N GLY A 6 -3.73 -16.66 19.67
CA GLY A 6 -3.86 -18.04 19.20
C GLY A 6 -5.01 -18.80 19.85
N TYR A 7 -5.25 -18.55 21.15
CA TYR A 7 -6.46 -19.05 21.82
C TYR A 7 -7.73 -18.42 21.26
N ALA A 8 -7.73 -17.09 21.08
CA ALA A 8 -8.90 -16.37 20.59
C ALA A 8 -9.32 -16.83 19.19
N VAL A 9 -8.39 -16.96 18.26
CA VAL A 9 -8.66 -17.43 16.89
C VAL A 9 -9.30 -18.83 16.90
N ARG A 10 -8.79 -19.75 17.72
CA ARG A 10 -9.35 -21.11 17.83
C ARG A 10 -10.73 -21.16 18.48
N ALA A 11 -11.04 -20.20 19.35
CA ALA A 11 -12.30 -20.12 20.08
C ALA A 11 -13.33 -19.20 19.40
N THR A 12 -12.98 -18.57 18.27
CA THR A 12 -13.86 -17.69 17.52
C THR A 12 -14.68 -18.52 16.52
N ASP A 13 -16.00 -18.30 16.53
CA ASP A 13 -16.93 -18.91 15.59
C ASP A 13 -17.50 -17.81 14.67
N VAL A 14 -17.40 -17.99 13.36
CA VAL A 14 -17.91 -17.06 12.34
C VAL A 14 -19.05 -17.64 11.52
N THR A 15 -19.63 -18.76 11.96
CA THR A 15 -20.83 -19.33 11.33
C THR A 15 -22.05 -18.42 11.52
N THR A 16 -22.09 -17.65 12.61
CA THR A 16 -23.13 -16.65 12.89
C THR A 16 -22.49 -15.29 13.17
N LEU A 17 -22.47 -14.41 12.17
CA LEU A 17 -22.05 -13.02 12.33
C LEU A 17 -23.26 -12.11 12.49
N ASP A 18 -23.17 -11.17 13.43
CA ASP A 18 -24.13 -10.07 13.57
C ASP A 18 -23.74 -8.88 12.67
N ASP A 19 -24.48 -7.78 12.77
CA ASP A 19 -24.22 -6.55 12.01
C ASP A 19 -22.81 -5.94 12.21
N PHE A 20 -22.12 -6.27 13.31
CA PHE A 20 -20.76 -5.80 13.62
C PHE A 20 -19.68 -6.75 13.12
N GLY A 21 -20.06 -7.91 12.59
CA GLY A 21 -19.17 -8.88 11.99
C GLY A 21 -18.11 -9.38 12.97
N LEU A 22 -16.84 -9.34 12.55
CA LEU A 22 -15.76 -9.95 13.32
C LEU A 22 -15.49 -9.22 14.66
N VAL A 23 -15.88 -7.95 14.80
CA VAL A 23 -15.61 -7.14 16.00
C VAL A 23 -16.27 -7.74 17.25
N THR A 24 -17.49 -8.24 17.12
CA THR A 24 -18.29 -8.87 18.18
C THR A 24 -18.09 -10.38 18.24
N ALA A 25 -17.75 -11.01 17.10
CA ALA A 25 -17.58 -12.46 17.02
C ALA A 25 -16.25 -12.95 17.62
N VAL A 26 -15.16 -12.16 17.57
CA VAL A 26 -13.87 -12.60 18.12
C VAL A 26 -13.93 -12.79 19.63
N HIS A 27 -13.34 -13.90 20.09
CA HIS A 27 -13.27 -14.19 21.52
C HIS A 27 -12.58 -13.03 22.29
N PRO A 28 -13.07 -12.61 23.48
CA PRO A 28 -12.53 -11.45 24.23
C PRO A 28 -11.02 -11.47 24.52
N ALA A 29 -10.42 -12.66 24.52
CA ALA A 29 -8.97 -12.86 24.62
C ALA A 29 -8.19 -12.16 23.48
N PHE A 30 -8.80 -11.94 22.30
CA PHE A 30 -8.21 -11.15 21.22
C PHE A 30 -7.90 -9.73 21.68
N TRP A 31 -8.90 -9.05 22.27
CA TRP A 31 -8.79 -7.68 22.77
C TRP A 31 -7.79 -7.57 23.93
N ALA A 32 -7.81 -8.53 24.86
CA ALA A 32 -6.80 -8.62 25.91
C ALA A 32 -5.39 -8.81 25.34
N GLY A 33 -5.25 -9.65 24.31
CA GLY A 33 -4.02 -9.86 23.56
C GLY A 33 -3.47 -8.57 22.94
N LEU A 34 -4.35 -7.80 22.29
CA LEU A 34 -4.03 -6.53 21.65
C LEU A 34 -3.63 -5.45 22.67
N ALA A 35 -4.31 -5.38 23.81
CA ALA A 35 -3.96 -4.48 24.91
C ALA A 35 -2.55 -4.80 25.46
N VAL A 36 -2.27 -6.08 25.72
CA VAL A 36 -0.95 -6.54 26.18
C VAL A 36 0.13 -6.25 25.13
N LEU A 37 -0.17 -6.48 23.84
CA LEU A 37 0.76 -6.21 22.75
C LEU A 37 1.11 -4.72 22.69
N THR A 38 0.10 -3.86 22.72
CA THR A 38 0.23 -2.40 22.64
C THR A 38 1.01 -1.86 23.83
N ALA A 39 0.67 -2.27 25.06
CA ALA A 39 1.40 -1.88 26.27
C ALA A 39 2.87 -2.35 26.24
N GLY A 40 3.12 -3.58 25.77
CA GLY A 40 4.45 -4.14 25.61
C GLY A 40 5.29 -3.39 24.56
N PHE A 41 4.68 -3.00 23.44
CA PHE A 41 5.30 -2.18 22.42
C PHE A 41 5.70 -0.81 22.99
N TRP A 42 4.78 -0.12 23.66
CA TRP A 42 5.07 1.19 24.27
C TRP A 42 6.15 1.14 25.35
N SER A 43 6.18 0.07 26.16
CA SER A 43 7.24 -0.18 27.13
C SER A 43 8.59 -0.42 26.45
N THR A 44 8.58 -1.13 25.32
CA THR A 44 9.79 -1.45 24.54
C THR A 44 10.35 -0.23 23.84
N VAL A 45 9.52 0.54 23.14
CA VAL A 45 9.94 1.73 22.39
C VAL A 45 10.40 2.86 23.32
N ARG A 46 9.99 2.89 24.59
CA ARG A 46 10.49 3.90 25.55
C ARG A 46 11.86 3.55 26.15
N ARG A 47 12.35 2.32 26.00
CA ARG A 47 13.62 1.85 26.57
C ARG A 47 14.74 1.94 25.52
N THR A 48 15.67 2.88 25.73
CA THR A 48 16.76 3.21 24.79
C THR A 48 17.80 2.10 24.57
N GLY A 49 17.89 1.11 25.47
CA GLY A 49 18.86 0.01 25.39
C GLY A 49 18.40 -1.25 24.64
N ARG A 50 17.17 -1.31 24.14
CA ARG A 50 16.66 -2.53 23.46
C ARG A 50 17.04 -2.57 21.98
N ALA A 51 17.32 -3.77 21.49
CA ALA A 51 17.57 -4.02 20.07
C ALA A 51 16.30 -3.80 19.24
N ASP A 52 16.49 -3.33 18.00
CA ASP A 52 15.41 -3.12 17.01
C ASP A 52 14.56 -4.37 16.76
N ALA A 53 15.16 -5.56 16.92
CA ALA A 53 14.48 -6.84 16.78
C ALA A 53 13.23 -6.96 17.68
N TRP A 54 13.23 -6.34 18.87
CA TRP A 54 12.06 -6.37 19.74
C TRP A 54 10.91 -5.54 19.18
N SER A 55 11.17 -4.30 18.74
CA SER A 55 10.14 -3.47 18.12
C SER A 55 9.59 -4.11 16.85
N LEU A 56 10.47 -4.70 16.03
CA LEU A 56 10.07 -5.49 14.86
C LEU A 56 9.17 -6.67 15.27
N ALA A 57 9.53 -7.44 16.30
CA ALA A 57 8.72 -8.56 16.77
C ALA A 57 7.31 -8.11 17.20
N TYR A 58 7.20 -6.96 17.91
CA TYR A 58 5.88 -6.39 18.26
C TYR A 58 5.07 -6.00 17.04
N VAL A 59 5.69 -5.34 16.05
CA VAL A 59 5.03 -4.97 14.79
C VAL A 59 4.60 -6.21 13.99
N LEU A 60 5.44 -7.24 13.93
CA LEU A 60 5.08 -8.49 13.26
C LEU A 60 3.92 -9.20 13.95
N VAL A 61 3.89 -9.23 15.29
CA VAL A 61 2.74 -9.80 16.02
C VAL A 61 1.48 -8.95 15.79
N LEU A 62 1.59 -7.62 15.70
CA LEU A 62 0.47 -6.74 15.35
C LEU A 62 -0.08 -7.12 13.96
N LEU A 63 0.80 -7.20 12.95
CA LEU A 63 0.41 -7.59 11.61
C LEU A 63 -0.18 -9.00 11.56
N VAL A 64 0.34 -9.96 12.32
CA VAL A 64 -0.27 -11.30 12.42
C VAL A 64 -1.67 -11.22 13.04
N MET A 65 -1.86 -10.42 14.09
CA MET A 65 -3.17 -10.26 14.73
C MET A 65 -4.19 -9.56 13.82
N GLU A 66 -3.80 -8.56 13.03
CA GLU A 66 -4.71 -7.89 12.09
C GLU A 66 -4.92 -8.73 10.81
N ARG A 67 -3.79 -9.14 10.23
CA ARG A 67 -3.51 -9.97 9.05
C ARG A 67 -4.15 -11.35 9.04
N ALA A 68 -3.52 -12.21 9.83
CA ALA A 68 -3.73 -13.65 9.79
C ALA A 68 -5.05 -14.06 10.42
N THR A 69 -5.64 -13.24 11.29
CA THR A 69 -6.96 -13.53 11.86
C THR A 69 -7.99 -13.74 10.76
N GLN A 70 -7.99 -12.92 9.71
CA GLN A 70 -8.90 -13.08 8.59
C GLN A 70 -8.67 -14.41 7.86
N ALA A 71 -7.41 -14.73 7.56
CA ALA A 71 -7.03 -15.96 6.87
C ALA A 71 -7.33 -17.25 7.65
N LEU A 72 -7.34 -17.17 8.98
CA LEU A 72 -7.52 -18.33 9.86
C LEU A 72 -8.96 -18.55 10.30
N VAL A 73 -9.75 -17.48 10.35
CA VAL A 73 -11.13 -17.54 10.86
C VAL A 73 -12.13 -17.68 9.71
N TYR A 74 -11.91 -17.03 8.57
CA TYR A 74 -12.80 -17.17 7.42
C TYR A 74 -12.45 -18.39 6.57
N PRO A 75 -13.45 -19.14 6.05
CA PRO A 75 -13.23 -20.30 5.19
C PRO A 75 -12.78 -19.94 3.77
N THR A 76 -12.96 -18.68 3.36
CA THR A 76 -12.69 -18.19 2.01
C THR A 76 -12.06 -16.79 2.05
N PRO A 77 -11.32 -16.37 1.00
CA PRO A 77 -10.78 -15.01 0.90
C PRO A 77 -11.86 -13.94 1.13
N LEU A 78 -11.58 -13.02 2.07
CA LEU A 78 -12.53 -12.02 2.55
C LEU A 78 -12.93 -11.00 1.47
N HIS A 79 -11.97 -10.55 0.66
CA HIS A 79 -12.19 -9.46 -0.27
C HIS A 79 -12.78 -9.97 -1.58
N ALA A 80 -14.05 -9.64 -1.85
CA ALA A 80 -14.77 -10.04 -3.06
C ALA A 80 -14.00 -9.69 -4.35
N TRP A 81 -13.32 -8.53 -4.38
CA TRP A 81 -12.50 -8.09 -5.52
C TRP A 81 -11.33 -9.02 -5.84
N ALA A 82 -10.78 -9.71 -4.84
CA ALA A 82 -9.66 -10.63 -5.05
C ALA A 82 -10.04 -11.80 -5.97
N TRP A 83 -11.32 -12.21 -6.00
CA TRP A 83 -11.79 -13.30 -6.85
C TRP A 83 -11.68 -12.98 -8.35
N LYS A 84 -11.81 -11.71 -8.73
CA LYS A 84 -11.54 -11.28 -10.11
C LYS A 84 -10.07 -11.52 -10.46
N HIS A 85 -9.16 -11.25 -9.52
CA HIS A 85 -7.73 -11.45 -9.72
C HIS A 85 -7.35 -12.93 -9.78
N ASP A 86 -8.01 -13.81 -9.01
CA ASP A 86 -7.86 -15.26 -9.15
C ASP A 86 -8.24 -15.74 -10.56
N ALA A 87 -9.37 -15.26 -11.09
CA ALA A 87 -9.79 -15.57 -12.46
C ALA A 87 -8.76 -15.12 -13.51
N VAL A 88 -8.16 -13.93 -13.36
CA VAL A 88 -7.07 -13.45 -14.24
C VAL A 88 -5.84 -14.36 -14.15
N VAL A 89 -5.45 -14.77 -12.94
CA VAL A 89 -4.30 -15.69 -12.78
C VAL A 89 -4.60 -17.05 -13.41
N GLY A 90 -5.78 -17.61 -13.16
CA GLY A 90 -6.23 -18.88 -13.76
C GLY A 90 -6.28 -18.81 -15.28
N HIS A 91 -6.71 -17.67 -15.83
CA HIS A 91 -6.65 -17.38 -17.25
C HIS A 91 -5.21 -17.48 -17.80
N LEU A 92 -4.25 -16.75 -17.20
CA LEU A 92 -2.84 -16.78 -17.63
C LEU A 92 -2.22 -18.18 -17.53
N LEU A 93 -2.59 -18.94 -16.49
CA LEU A 93 -2.12 -20.32 -16.31
C LEU A 93 -2.65 -21.26 -17.41
N THR A 94 -3.88 -21.06 -17.84
CA THR A 94 -4.55 -21.89 -18.85
C THR A 94 -4.14 -21.51 -20.28
N ALA A 95 -4.12 -20.21 -20.58
CA ALA A 95 -3.78 -19.71 -21.92
C ALA A 95 -2.28 -19.77 -22.22
N GLY A 96 -1.42 -19.72 -21.20
CA GLY A 96 0.04 -19.75 -21.35
C GLY A 96 0.65 -18.48 -21.93
N GLY A 97 -0.14 -17.41 -22.07
CA GLY A 97 0.26 -16.12 -22.63
C GLY A 97 -0.81 -15.05 -22.40
N LEU A 98 -0.50 -13.82 -22.80
CA LEU A 98 -1.45 -12.69 -22.80
C LEU A 98 -2.38 -12.80 -24.01
N GLN A 99 -3.64 -12.42 -23.83
CA GLN A 99 -4.66 -12.37 -24.86
C GLN A 99 -4.99 -10.93 -25.30
N THR A 100 -5.65 -10.80 -26.45
CA THR A 100 -6.08 -9.51 -26.99
C THR A 100 -7.41 -9.05 -26.39
N GLY A 101 -7.71 -7.76 -26.50
CA GLY A 101 -8.89 -7.16 -25.88
C GLY A 101 -10.24 -7.72 -26.36
N ASP A 102 -10.29 -8.24 -27.60
CA ASP A 102 -11.52 -8.80 -28.19
C ASP A 102 -11.98 -10.10 -27.50
N GLU A 103 -11.05 -10.84 -26.87
CA GLU A 103 -11.35 -12.11 -26.19
C GLU A 103 -11.77 -11.91 -24.72
N LEU A 104 -11.24 -10.87 -24.07
CA LEU A 104 -11.36 -10.65 -22.62
C LEU A 104 -12.37 -9.56 -22.22
N GLY A 105 -12.85 -8.73 -23.15
CA GLY A 105 -13.80 -7.65 -22.85
C GLY A 105 -13.29 -6.73 -21.73
N ASP A 106 -14.11 -6.50 -20.70
CA ASP A 106 -13.76 -5.67 -19.54
C ASP A 106 -12.54 -6.17 -18.76
N MET A 107 -12.17 -7.46 -18.90
CA MET A 107 -10.98 -8.03 -18.24
C MET A 107 -9.68 -7.76 -19.01
N ALA A 108 -9.77 -7.22 -20.24
CA ALA A 108 -8.61 -6.94 -21.10
C ALA A 108 -7.61 -5.97 -20.45
N VAL A 109 -8.07 -5.12 -19.52
CA VAL A 109 -7.20 -4.23 -18.74
C VAL A 109 -6.13 -5.00 -17.96
N TYR A 110 -6.45 -6.20 -17.46
CA TYR A 110 -5.53 -6.97 -16.63
C TYR A 110 -4.38 -7.59 -17.43
N ASP A 111 -4.59 -7.87 -18.71
CA ASP A 111 -3.55 -8.34 -19.63
C ASP A 111 -2.63 -7.23 -20.12
N GLN A 112 -3.07 -5.97 -20.02
CA GLN A 112 -2.26 -4.79 -20.35
C GLN A 112 -1.38 -4.31 -19.20
N TRP A 113 -1.70 -4.72 -17.97
CA TRP A 113 -0.84 -4.57 -16.79
C TRP A 113 -0.63 -5.93 -16.10
N PRO A 114 0.04 -6.88 -16.77
CA PRO A 114 0.06 -8.27 -16.34
C PRO A 114 1.06 -8.53 -15.22
N GLY A 115 1.91 -7.56 -14.85
CA GLY A 115 3.09 -7.80 -14.00
C GLY A 115 2.79 -8.47 -12.67
N PHE A 116 1.72 -8.06 -11.99
CA PHE A 116 1.27 -8.69 -10.75
C PHE A 116 0.77 -10.11 -11.03
N PHE A 117 -0.16 -10.27 -11.97
CA PHE A 117 -0.80 -11.56 -12.24
C PHE A 117 0.18 -12.61 -12.78
N ALA A 118 1.10 -12.21 -13.65
CA ALA A 118 2.17 -13.07 -14.17
C ALA A 118 3.10 -13.54 -13.05
N LEU A 119 3.44 -12.66 -12.09
CA LEU A 119 4.22 -13.04 -10.91
C LEU A 119 3.46 -14.08 -10.06
N GLN A 120 2.16 -13.91 -9.85
CA GLN A 120 1.37 -14.88 -9.08
C GLN A 120 1.17 -16.19 -9.83
N ALA A 121 0.93 -16.16 -11.14
CA ALA A 121 0.88 -17.35 -11.97
C ALA A 121 2.20 -18.13 -11.90
N ALA A 122 3.35 -17.44 -11.95
CA ALA A 122 4.64 -18.06 -11.75
C ALA A 122 4.79 -18.68 -10.35
N ALA A 123 4.33 -17.99 -9.30
CA ALA A 123 4.35 -18.51 -7.93
C ALA A 123 3.49 -19.77 -7.77
N VAL A 124 2.28 -19.80 -8.33
CA VAL A 124 1.38 -20.96 -8.35
C VAL A 124 2.05 -22.15 -9.05
N ARG A 125 2.61 -21.92 -10.26
CA ARG A 125 3.32 -22.96 -11.02
C ARG A 125 4.55 -23.50 -10.29
N LEU A 126 5.33 -22.63 -9.66
CA LEU A 126 6.54 -23.02 -8.92
C LEU A 126 6.20 -23.77 -7.62
N ALA A 127 5.11 -23.40 -6.95
CA ALA A 127 4.64 -24.08 -5.75
C ALA A 127 3.93 -25.42 -6.07
N GLY A 128 3.54 -25.65 -7.32
CA GLY A 128 2.81 -26.84 -7.73
C GLY A 128 1.40 -26.92 -7.11
N VAL A 129 0.77 -25.76 -6.87
CA VAL A 129 -0.59 -25.66 -6.35
C VAL A 129 -1.59 -25.38 -7.47
N GLU A 130 -2.86 -25.69 -7.25
CA GLU A 130 -3.90 -25.62 -8.29
C GLU A 130 -4.53 -24.22 -8.43
N ASP A 131 -4.58 -23.45 -7.34
CA ASP A 131 -5.28 -22.16 -7.28
C ASP A 131 -4.50 -21.09 -6.48
N THR A 132 -5.02 -19.86 -6.46
CA THR A 132 -4.46 -18.78 -5.64
C THR A 132 -5.14 -18.61 -4.28
N LEU A 133 -6.14 -19.41 -3.90
CA LEU A 133 -7.02 -19.14 -2.75
C LEU A 133 -6.27 -19.04 -1.43
N THR A 134 -5.32 -19.96 -1.20
CA THR A 134 -4.47 -19.92 0.00
C THR A 134 -3.60 -18.67 -0.03
N LEU A 135 -2.96 -18.39 -1.17
CA LEU A 135 -2.09 -17.22 -1.31
C LEU A 135 -2.88 -15.92 -1.12
N MET A 136 -4.09 -15.82 -1.67
CA MET A 136 -5.00 -14.69 -1.51
C MET A 136 -5.35 -14.42 -0.06
N SER A 137 -5.64 -15.48 0.70
CA SER A 137 -6.02 -15.39 2.11
C SER A 137 -4.86 -14.85 2.97
N TRP A 138 -3.64 -15.29 2.67
CA TRP A 138 -2.44 -14.86 3.40
C TRP A 138 -1.80 -13.58 2.84
N TRP A 139 -2.22 -13.12 1.67
CA TRP A 139 -1.60 -12.00 0.97
C TRP A 139 -1.53 -10.71 1.79
N PRO A 140 -2.59 -10.25 2.50
CA PRO A 140 -2.51 -9.04 3.31
C PRO A 140 -1.36 -9.06 4.33
N LEU A 141 -1.11 -10.21 4.95
CA LEU A 141 0.02 -10.37 5.86
C LEU A 141 1.35 -10.33 5.09
N ILE A 142 1.46 -11.05 3.98
CA ILE A 142 2.67 -11.09 3.15
C ILE A 142 3.03 -9.70 2.66
N SER A 143 2.09 -8.98 2.03
CA SER A 143 2.30 -7.61 1.55
C SER A 143 2.60 -6.65 2.69
N GLY A 144 1.91 -6.77 3.83
CA GLY A 144 2.18 -5.95 5.00
C GLY A 144 3.62 -6.11 5.51
N VAL A 145 4.11 -7.34 5.61
CA VAL A 145 5.48 -7.64 6.04
C VAL A 145 6.50 -7.13 5.01
N LEU A 146 6.27 -7.35 3.72
CA LEU A 146 7.16 -6.87 2.65
C LEU A 146 7.27 -5.34 2.67
N LEU A 147 6.16 -4.64 2.93
CA LEU A 147 6.10 -3.19 2.97
C LEU A 147 6.83 -2.57 4.18
N LEU A 148 7.05 -3.32 5.27
CA LEU A 148 7.85 -2.84 6.41
C LEU A 148 9.28 -2.48 6.00
N VAL A 149 9.88 -3.21 5.05
CA VAL A 149 11.26 -2.99 4.64
C VAL A 149 11.45 -1.59 4.06
N PRO A 150 10.80 -1.21 2.94
CA PRO A 150 10.96 0.13 2.39
C PRO A 150 10.48 1.21 3.35
N LEU A 151 9.42 0.95 4.13
CA LEU A 151 8.90 1.91 5.11
C LEU A 151 9.95 2.28 6.18
N VAL A 152 10.58 1.29 6.80
CA VAL A 152 11.67 1.52 7.78
C VAL A 152 12.85 2.23 7.13
N LEU A 153 13.17 1.94 5.87
CA LEU A 153 14.25 2.62 5.14
C LEU A 153 13.93 4.10 4.87
N VAL A 154 12.67 4.43 4.55
CA VAL A 154 12.22 5.83 4.42
C VAL A 154 12.42 6.55 5.75
N TYR A 155 11.90 6.03 6.86
CA TYR A 155 11.99 6.69 8.16
C TYR A 155 13.43 6.86 8.66
N ARG A 156 14.29 5.84 8.47
CA ARG A 156 15.72 5.91 8.78
C ARG A 156 16.50 6.94 7.95
N THR A 157 15.88 7.52 6.92
CA THR A 157 16.50 8.62 6.17
C THR A 157 16.37 9.96 6.90
N PHE A 158 15.40 10.09 7.80
CA PHE A 158 15.07 11.36 8.46
C PHE A 158 15.42 11.39 9.94
N THR A 159 15.53 10.24 10.60
CA THR A 159 15.90 10.17 12.02
C THR A 159 16.63 8.87 12.34
N GLU A 160 17.53 8.93 13.32
CA GLU A 160 18.16 7.76 13.94
C GLU A 160 17.44 7.33 15.22
N ASP A 161 16.47 8.14 15.69
CA ASP A 161 15.68 7.83 16.86
C ASP A 161 14.74 6.65 16.56
N ARG A 162 15.16 5.47 17.02
CA ARG A 162 14.40 4.21 16.97
C ARG A 162 12.99 4.38 17.49
N ARG A 163 12.78 5.28 18.47
CA ARG A 163 11.47 5.51 19.05
C ARG A 163 10.52 6.09 18.03
N LEU A 164 10.99 7.09 17.27
CA LEU A 164 10.21 7.72 16.21
C LEU A 164 9.99 6.74 15.05
N ILE A 165 11.03 6.03 14.60
CA ILE A 165 10.93 5.07 13.50
C ILE A 165 9.88 3.99 13.80
N TRP A 166 9.99 3.32 14.94
CA TRP A 166 9.08 2.22 15.26
C TRP A 166 7.68 2.70 15.63
N THR A 167 7.55 3.88 16.24
CA THR A 167 6.22 4.49 16.48
C THR A 167 5.54 4.82 15.16
N ALA A 168 6.26 5.37 14.19
CA ALA A 168 5.71 5.65 12.85
C ALA A 168 5.28 4.37 12.14
N VAL A 169 6.12 3.31 12.17
CA VAL A 169 5.74 1.99 11.63
C VAL A 169 4.48 1.43 12.31
N TRP A 170 4.38 1.55 13.63
CA TRP A 170 3.19 1.10 14.37
C TRP A 170 1.94 1.88 13.97
N VAL A 171 2.02 3.22 13.91
CA VAL A 171 0.92 4.09 13.48
C VAL A 171 0.52 3.79 12.04
N PHE A 172 1.49 3.53 11.15
CA PHE A 172 1.22 3.10 9.79
C PHE A 172 0.42 1.78 9.77
N CYS A 173 0.83 0.75 10.52
CA CYS A 173 0.12 -0.54 10.51
C CYS A 173 -1.33 -0.40 10.98
N VAL A 174 -1.56 0.29 12.10
CA VAL A 174 -2.90 0.54 12.65
C VAL A 174 -3.72 1.44 11.73
N GLY A 175 -3.10 2.47 11.14
CA GLY A 175 -3.76 3.43 10.25
C GLY A 175 -4.08 2.86 8.88
N ASN A 176 -3.45 1.74 8.47
CA ASN A 176 -3.66 1.10 7.18
C ASN A 176 -4.92 0.21 7.19
N TRP A 177 -6.05 0.76 7.63
CA TRP A 177 -7.33 0.05 7.73
C TRP A 177 -8.04 -0.10 6.39
N VAL A 178 -7.61 0.64 5.38
CA VAL A 178 -8.27 0.79 4.07
C VAL A 178 -8.50 -0.55 3.35
N GLY A 179 -7.69 -1.56 3.66
CA GLY A 179 -7.87 -2.90 3.09
C GLY A 179 -7.45 -3.01 1.62
N GLN A 180 -6.63 -2.08 1.13
CA GLN A 180 -6.03 -2.09 -0.23
C GLN A 180 -4.76 -2.97 -0.30
N ASP A 181 -4.42 -3.64 0.79
CA ASP A 181 -3.40 -4.68 0.90
C ASP A 181 -3.93 -6.09 0.59
N TYR A 182 -5.18 -6.22 0.10
CA TYR A 182 -5.68 -7.47 -0.46
C TYR A 182 -4.87 -7.93 -1.68
N PHE A 183 -5.06 -9.19 -2.09
CA PHE A 183 -4.43 -9.80 -3.26
C PHE A 183 -4.73 -8.99 -4.53
N SER A 184 -3.86 -8.02 -4.82
CA SER A 184 -4.10 -6.98 -5.81
C SER A 184 -2.80 -6.40 -6.35
N PRO A 185 -2.80 -5.90 -7.59
CA PRO A 185 -1.65 -5.18 -8.12
C PRO A 185 -1.32 -3.90 -7.33
N GLN A 186 -2.32 -3.27 -6.69
CA GLN A 186 -2.14 -2.03 -5.93
C GLN A 186 -1.25 -2.24 -4.70
N SER A 187 -1.42 -3.35 -3.98
CA SER A 187 -0.64 -3.70 -2.80
C SER A 187 0.85 -3.90 -3.11
N LEU A 188 1.16 -4.61 -4.21
CA LEU A 188 2.54 -4.81 -4.69
C LEU A 188 3.14 -3.49 -5.17
N ALA A 189 2.38 -2.72 -5.96
CA ALA A 189 2.83 -1.46 -6.51
C ALA A 189 3.13 -0.43 -5.41
N LEU A 190 2.37 -0.39 -4.32
CA LEU A 190 2.65 0.49 -3.17
C LEU A 190 3.99 0.12 -2.49
N THR A 191 4.24 -1.18 -2.28
CA THR A 191 5.50 -1.66 -1.69
C THR A 191 6.69 -1.25 -2.54
N LEU A 192 6.59 -1.46 -3.86
CA LEU A 192 7.63 -1.09 -4.82
C LEU A 192 7.78 0.44 -4.94
N HIS A 193 6.67 1.19 -4.92
CA HIS A 193 6.69 2.65 -4.88
C HIS A 193 7.50 3.16 -3.69
N LEU A 194 7.22 2.66 -2.47
CA LEU A 194 7.99 3.05 -1.29
C LEU A 194 9.45 2.60 -1.38
N ALA A 195 9.75 1.46 -2.01
CA ALA A 195 11.12 1.03 -2.26
C ALA A 195 11.88 1.99 -3.20
N VAL A 196 11.22 2.46 -4.25
CA VAL A 196 11.77 3.51 -5.13
C VAL A 196 12.03 4.80 -4.34
N ILE A 197 11.04 5.26 -3.56
CA ILE A 197 11.18 6.47 -2.74
C ILE A 197 12.34 6.32 -1.73
N ALA A 198 12.44 5.18 -1.03
CA ALA A 198 13.54 4.89 -0.12
C ALA A 198 14.90 4.91 -0.83
N LEU A 199 14.98 4.36 -2.04
CA LEU A 199 16.22 4.35 -2.82
C LEU A 199 16.63 5.76 -3.24
N VAL A 200 15.69 6.56 -3.75
CA VAL A 200 15.93 7.95 -4.17
C VAL A 200 16.36 8.82 -3.00
N LEU A 201 15.64 8.75 -1.88
CA LEU A 201 15.96 9.54 -0.69
C LEU A 201 17.36 9.21 -0.12
N ARG A 202 17.82 7.96 -0.26
CA ARG A 202 19.08 7.51 0.34
C ARG A 202 20.29 7.52 -0.59
N ARG A 203 20.09 7.42 -1.92
CA ARG A 203 21.16 7.20 -2.91
C ARG A 203 21.21 8.21 -4.05
N PHE A 204 20.26 9.14 -4.11
CA PHE A 204 20.24 10.20 -5.14
C PHE A 204 20.19 11.63 -4.54
N PRO A 205 21.02 11.99 -3.52
CA PRO A 205 21.12 13.38 -3.07
C PRO A 205 21.90 14.24 -4.08
N ALA A 206 21.48 15.48 -4.27
CA ALA A 206 21.98 16.40 -5.32
C ALA A 206 23.49 16.72 -5.26
N ALA A 207 24.14 16.48 -4.11
CA ALA A 207 25.54 16.84 -3.87
C ALA A 207 26.53 15.70 -4.16
N GLU A 208 26.08 14.48 -4.43
CA GLU A 208 26.98 13.35 -4.66
C GLU A 208 27.50 13.34 -6.12
N ARG A 209 28.83 13.31 -6.27
CA ARG A 209 29.48 13.13 -7.58
C ARG A 209 29.13 11.75 -8.12
N ARG A 210 28.65 11.68 -9.36
CA ARG A 210 28.31 10.42 -10.05
C ARG A 210 29.55 9.55 -10.22
N GLY A 211 29.81 8.69 -9.24
CA GLY A 211 30.85 7.66 -9.31
C GLY A 211 30.34 6.37 -9.96
N PRO A 212 31.19 5.34 -10.10
CA PRO A 212 30.81 4.04 -10.65
C PRO A 212 29.61 3.38 -9.94
N ARG A 213 29.45 3.66 -8.64
CA ARG A 213 28.30 3.19 -7.84
C ARG A 213 26.96 3.79 -8.27
N GLN A 214 26.95 4.93 -8.97
CA GLN A 214 25.72 5.53 -9.49
C GLN A 214 25.06 4.63 -10.52
N ALA A 215 25.85 3.98 -11.39
CA ALA A 215 25.30 3.04 -12.36
C ALA A 215 24.56 1.88 -11.66
N VAL A 216 25.15 1.32 -10.61
CA VAL A 216 24.54 0.25 -9.81
C VAL A 216 23.21 0.70 -9.19
N TRP A 217 23.16 1.90 -8.60
CA TRP A 217 21.92 2.42 -8.00
C TRP A 217 20.87 2.78 -9.04
N THR A 218 21.25 3.31 -10.21
CA THR A 218 20.34 3.55 -11.32
C THR A 218 19.78 2.23 -11.88
N THR A 219 20.62 1.20 -12.03
CA THR A 219 20.15 -0.14 -12.42
C THR A 219 19.18 -0.70 -11.38
N ALA A 220 19.53 -0.67 -10.09
CA ALA A 220 18.63 -1.10 -9.03
C ALA A 220 17.30 -0.32 -9.02
N LEU A 221 17.36 0.99 -9.26
CA LEU A 221 16.18 1.86 -9.36
C LEU A 221 15.27 1.42 -10.51
N ILE A 222 15.82 1.22 -11.70
CA ILE A 222 15.08 0.77 -12.88
C ILE A 222 14.49 -0.62 -12.64
N THR A 223 15.26 -1.55 -12.06
CA THR A 223 14.79 -2.90 -11.71
C THR A 223 13.57 -2.87 -10.80
N VAL A 224 13.49 -1.92 -9.86
CA VAL A 224 12.32 -1.76 -8.98
C VAL A 224 11.17 -1.01 -9.67
N MET A 225 11.46 -0.03 -10.52
CA MET A 225 10.44 0.75 -11.24
C MET A 225 9.69 -0.06 -12.29
N VAL A 226 10.38 -0.95 -13.02
CA VAL A 226 9.77 -1.72 -14.11
C VAL A 226 8.54 -2.50 -13.62
N PRO A 227 8.60 -3.31 -12.55
CA PRO A 227 7.42 -4.01 -12.05
C PRO A 227 6.29 -3.09 -11.57
N VAL A 228 6.57 -1.85 -11.13
CA VAL A 228 5.51 -0.87 -10.79
C VAL A 228 4.68 -0.56 -12.04
N VAL A 229 5.35 -0.25 -13.16
CA VAL A 229 4.72 0.08 -14.43
C VAL A 229 4.01 -1.11 -15.04
N LEU A 230 4.59 -2.30 -14.94
CA LEU A 230 3.98 -3.53 -15.46
C LEU A 230 2.76 -3.99 -14.66
N SER A 231 2.70 -3.68 -13.37
CA SER A 231 1.66 -4.22 -12.48
C SER A 231 0.46 -3.29 -12.32
N HIS A 232 0.63 -1.97 -12.46
CA HIS A 232 -0.43 -1.05 -12.05
C HIS A 232 -0.48 0.21 -12.92
N GLN A 233 -1.70 0.61 -13.33
CA GLN A 233 -1.90 1.82 -14.14
C GLN A 233 -1.70 3.14 -13.36
N LEU A 234 -2.30 3.27 -12.18
CA LEU A 234 -2.26 4.51 -11.39
C LEU A 234 -0.94 4.77 -10.63
N THR A 235 -0.36 3.76 -9.98
CA THR A 235 0.81 3.95 -9.10
C THR A 235 2.03 4.60 -9.79
N PRO A 236 2.36 4.30 -11.06
CA PRO A 236 3.39 5.04 -11.80
C PRO A 236 3.13 6.55 -11.88
N VAL A 237 1.88 6.99 -12.01
CA VAL A 237 1.52 8.42 -12.02
C VAL A 237 1.85 9.07 -10.68
N VAL A 238 1.45 8.41 -9.58
CA VAL A 238 1.79 8.86 -8.21
C VAL A 238 3.30 8.89 -8.00
N LEU A 239 4.02 7.90 -8.53
CA LEU A 239 5.47 7.82 -8.46
C LEU A 239 6.13 8.98 -9.22
N ILE A 240 5.70 9.26 -10.45
CA ILE A 240 6.21 10.38 -11.25
C ILE A 240 5.97 11.71 -10.53
N ALA A 241 4.77 11.94 -10.00
CA ALA A 241 4.47 13.15 -9.24
C ALA A 241 5.35 13.28 -7.99
N SER A 242 5.55 12.17 -7.26
CA SER A 242 6.40 12.10 -6.08
C SER A 242 7.86 12.40 -6.39
N LEU A 243 8.40 11.81 -7.46
CA LEU A 243 9.76 12.06 -7.92
C LEU A 243 9.93 13.47 -8.45
N GLY A 244 8.91 14.04 -9.10
CA GLY A 244 8.89 15.43 -9.54
C GLY A 244 9.03 16.39 -8.36
N VAL A 245 8.21 16.18 -7.32
CA VAL A 245 8.30 16.96 -6.08
C VAL A 245 9.67 16.84 -5.43
N LEU A 246 10.25 15.63 -5.37
CA LEU A 246 11.61 15.44 -4.84
C LEU A 246 12.68 16.15 -5.69
N ALA A 247 12.60 16.08 -7.02
CA ALA A 247 13.52 16.72 -7.95
C ALA A 247 13.50 18.26 -7.83
N LEU A 248 12.36 18.84 -7.41
CA LEU A 248 12.25 20.27 -7.11
C LEU A 248 12.89 20.66 -5.77
N THR A 249 13.14 19.70 -4.86
CA THR A 249 13.85 19.98 -3.60
C THR A 249 15.36 20.07 -3.84
N ARG A 250 16.01 21.11 -3.30
CA ARG A 250 17.47 21.29 -3.46
C ARG A 250 18.30 20.09 -3.00
N ARG A 251 17.82 19.33 -2.01
CA ARG A 251 18.52 18.17 -1.45
C ARG A 251 18.48 16.94 -2.36
N HIS A 252 17.40 16.76 -3.12
CA HIS A 252 17.17 15.59 -3.98
C HIS A 252 16.97 15.97 -5.45
N ARG A 253 17.56 17.08 -5.89
CA ARG A 253 17.55 17.57 -7.27
C ARG A 253 18.40 16.68 -8.19
N ASP A 254 17.98 15.43 -8.36
CA ASP A 254 18.42 14.56 -9.43
C ASP A 254 17.23 14.24 -10.33
N TRP A 255 17.36 14.56 -11.61
CA TRP A 255 16.31 14.32 -12.61
C TRP A 255 16.33 12.88 -13.13
N VAL A 256 17.41 12.12 -12.91
CA VAL A 256 17.53 10.74 -13.41
C VAL A 256 16.37 9.85 -12.95
N PRO A 257 15.99 9.80 -11.65
CA PRO A 257 14.85 9.00 -11.22
C PRO A 257 13.54 9.40 -11.89
N LEU A 258 13.28 10.71 -12.01
CA LEU A 258 12.05 11.21 -12.63
C LEU A 258 12.00 10.86 -14.12
N LEU A 259 13.09 11.13 -14.86
CA LEU A 259 13.17 10.86 -16.29
C LEU A 259 13.07 9.35 -16.57
N ALA A 260 13.67 8.51 -15.74
CA ALA A 260 13.53 7.05 -15.86
C ALA A 260 12.08 6.61 -15.65
N ALA A 261 11.40 7.11 -14.61
CA ALA A 261 9.99 6.78 -14.36
C ALA A 261 9.08 7.25 -15.50
N VAL A 262 9.26 8.47 -16.00
CA VAL A 262 8.51 9.00 -17.14
C VAL A 262 8.78 8.18 -18.41
N ALA A 263 10.03 7.85 -18.70
CA ALA A 263 10.39 7.07 -19.88
C ALA A 263 9.79 5.65 -19.84
N LEU A 264 9.87 4.96 -18.69
CA LEU A 264 9.27 3.63 -18.52
C LEU A 264 7.74 3.68 -18.65
N PHE A 265 7.09 4.64 -17.99
CA PHE A 265 5.65 4.82 -18.06
C PHE A 265 5.18 5.15 -19.48
N ALA A 266 5.85 6.08 -20.17
CA ALA A 266 5.54 6.43 -21.55
C ALA A 266 5.79 5.25 -22.49
N ALA A 267 6.91 4.53 -22.34
CA ALA A 267 7.22 3.37 -23.16
C ALA A 267 6.12 2.29 -23.06
N TRP A 268 5.65 1.99 -21.84
CA TRP A 268 4.56 1.02 -21.65
C TRP A 268 3.23 1.50 -22.25
N ASN A 269 2.85 2.75 -21.98
CA ASN A 269 1.58 3.31 -22.43
C ASN A 269 1.50 3.59 -23.94
N LEU A 270 2.64 3.82 -24.58
CA LEU A 270 2.73 3.98 -26.04
C LEU A 270 2.91 2.65 -26.77
N THR A 271 2.96 1.52 -26.05
CA THR A 271 3.10 0.18 -26.62
C THR A 271 2.03 -0.76 -26.08
N ALA A 272 2.31 -1.45 -24.97
CA ALA A 272 1.50 -2.53 -24.42
C ALA A 272 0.09 -2.09 -24.01
N SER A 273 -0.07 -0.93 -23.38
CA SER A 273 -1.37 -0.44 -22.93
C SER A 273 -2.01 0.62 -23.84
N LEU A 274 -1.43 0.87 -25.02
CA LEU A 274 -1.93 1.87 -25.97
C LEU A 274 -3.40 1.60 -26.40
N PRO A 275 -3.81 0.35 -26.69
CA PRO A 275 -5.19 0.09 -27.10
C PRO A 275 -6.20 0.52 -26.03
N PHE A 276 -6.02 0.10 -24.77
CA PHE A 276 -6.92 0.52 -23.68
C PHE A 276 -6.85 2.01 -23.42
N LEU A 277 -5.63 2.57 -23.35
CA LEU A 277 -5.47 3.99 -23.06
C LEU A 277 -6.17 4.85 -24.12
N SER A 278 -6.08 4.48 -25.40
CA SER A 278 -6.74 5.20 -26.49
C SER A 278 -8.26 5.16 -26.39
N ALA A 279 -8.82 4.04 -25.93
CA ALA A 279 -10.26 3.89 -25.71
C ALA A 279 -10.74 4.66 -24.47
N ALA A 280 -9.96 4.64 -23.39
CA ALA A 280 -10.29 5.29 -22.12
C ALA A 280 -10.00 6.81 -22.10
N LEU A 281 -9.16 7.31 -23.01
CA LEU A 281 -8.68 8.69 -23.01
C LEU A 281 -9.80 9.76 -22.97
N PRO A 282 -10.91 9.65 -23.72
CA PRO A 282 -11.97 10.66 -23.68
C PRO A 282 -12.61 10.80 -22.29
N GLU A 283 -12.91 9.69 -21.62
CA GLU A 283 -13.48 9.67 -20.27
C GLU A 283 -12.47 10.18 -19.24
N MET A 284 -11.21 9.75 -19.35
CA MET A 284 -10.14 10.24 -18.48
C MET A 284 -10.00 11.76 -18.60
N LEU A 285 -10.02 12.33 -19.80
CA LEU A 285 -9.94 13.77 -20.02
C LEU A 285 -11.16 14.52 -19.46
N ALA A 286 -12.35 13.94 -19.54
CA ALA A 286 -13.56 14.51 -18.97
C ALA A 286 -13.52 14.56 -17.42
N SER A 287 -12.87 13.60 -16.78
CA SER A 287 -12.71 13.55 -15.32
C SER A 287 -11.75 14.59 -14.75
N VAL A 288 -10.86 15.15 -15.58
CA VAL A 288 -9.85 16.12 -15.12
C VAL A 288 -10.55 17.43 -14.75
N GLY A 289 -10.40 17.84 -13.48
CA GLY A 289 -10.99 19.06 -12.95
C GLY A 289 -12.39 18.90 -12.36
N ASP A 290 -13.06 17.75 -12.54
CA ASP A 290 -14.33 17.45 -11.86
C ASP A 290 -14.10 16.95 -10.43
N ILE A 291 -13.66 17.86 -9.56
CA ILE A 291 -13.39 17.53 -8.14
C ILE A 291 -14.68 17.09 -7.43
N GLY A 292 -15.83 17.66 -7.79
CA GLY A 292 -17.11 17.34 -7.17
C GLY A 292 -17.53 15.89 -7.45
N GLY A 293 -17.56 15.52 -8.74
CA GLY A 293 -17.86 14.17 -9.19
C GLY A 293 -16.89 13.14 -8.61
N ASN A 294 -15.57 13.39 -8.71
CA ASN A 294 -14.54 12.47 -8.21
C ASN A 294 -14.61 12.23 -6.69
N VAL A 295 -15.06 13.23 -5.91
CA VAL A 295 -15.26 13.08 -4.47
C VAL A 295 -16.53 12.30 -4.16
N GLU A 296 -17.63 12.58 -4.86
CA GLU A 296 -18.91 11.91 -4.66
C GLU A 296 -18.82 10.43 -5.04
N THR A 297 -18.24 10.10 -6.20
CA THR A 297 -17.99 8.71 -6.62
C THR A 297 -17.05 8.00 -5.65
N GLY A 298 -15.98 8.68 -5.24
CA GLY A 298 -14.92 8.15 -4.37
C GLY A 298 -15.36 7.65 -2.98
N TYR A 299 -16.56 8.01 -2.49
CA TYR A 299 -17.10 7.47 -1.24
C TYR A 299 -17.74 6.08 -1.38
N GLY A 300 -17.98 5.63 -2.61
CA GLY A 300 -18.61 4.36 -2.91
C GLY A 300 -20.02 4.21 -2.34
N THR A 301 -20.42 2.97 -2.11
CA THR A 301 -21.77 2.65 -1.64
C THR A 301 -21.93 3.03 -0.17
N THR A 302 -23.01 3.74 0.15
CA THR A 302 -23.38 4.06 1.53
C THR A 302 -23.54 2.78 2.34
N PRO A 303 -22.80 2.60 3.46
CA PRO A 303 -22.94 1.44 4.32
C PRO A 303 -24.38 1.29 4.81
N THR A 304 -24.92 0.07 4.74
CA THR A 304 -26.24 -0.28 5.26
C THR A 304 -26.08 -1.14 6.51
N GLY A 305 -26.93 -0.90 7.52
CA GLY A 305 -26.88 -1.62 8.80
C GLY A 305 -26.04 -0.92 9.88
N THR A 306 -26.40 -1.16 11.13
CA THR A 306 -25.89 -0.44 12.30
C THR A 306 -24.39 -0.63 12.51
N GLY A 307 -23.88 -1.86 12.42
CA GLY A 307 -22.46 -2.16 12.63
C GLY A 307 -21.56 -1.69 11.50
N ALA A 308 -22.01 -1.78 10.24
CA ALA A 308 -21.29 -1.24 9.08
C ALA A 308 -21.16 0.30 9.14
N VAL A 309 -22.24 0.99 9.53
CA VAL A 309 -22.22 2.45 9.73
C VAL A 309 -21.28 2.83 10.89
N ALA A 310 -21.35 2.13 12.02
CA ALA A 310 -20.47 2.36 13.16
C ALA A 310 -18.99 2.15 12.79
N THR A 311 -18.68 1.07 12.08
CA THR A 311 -17.32 0.76 11.62
C THR A 311 -16.80 1.81 10.64
N SER A 312 -17.65 2.28 9.72
CA SER A 312 -17.31 3.37 8.80
C SER A 312 -16.95 4.67 9.54
N TRP A 313 -17.73 5.06 10.55
CA TRP A 313 -17.42 6.23 11.37
C TRP A 313 -16.16 6.06 12.21
N ALA A 314 -15.93 4.87 12.77
CA ALA A 314 -14.71 4.56 13.50
C ALA A 314 -13.47 4.67 12.59
N ALA A 315 -13.55 4.14 11.37
CA ALA A 315 -12.49 4.20 10.38
C ALA A 315 -12.19 5.64 9.93
N ARG A 316 -13.23 6.45 9.67
CA ARG A 316 -13.10 7.89 9.38
C ARG A 316 -12.47 8.64 10.55
N GLY A 317 -12.89 8.34 11.77
CA GLY A 317 -12.33 8.91 13.00
C GLY A 317 -10.85 8.59 13.16
N LEU A 318 -10.44 7.35 12.88
CA LEU A 318 -9.04 6.93 12.88
C LEU A 318 -8.22 7.69 11.83
N SER A 319 -8.70 7.77 10.59
CA SER A 319 -8.03 8.54 9.53
C SER A 319 -7.87 10.01 9.91
N ALA A 320 -8.95 10.63 10.41
CA ALA A 320 -8.93 12.02 10.85
C ALA A 320 -7.93 12.21 12.00
N ALA A 321 -7.90 11.31 12.98
CA ALA A 321 -6.96 11.37 14.09
C ALA A 321 -5.50 11.29 13.61
N VAL A 322 -5.16 10.34 12.73
CA VAL A 322 -3.82 10.22 12.16
C VAL A 322 -3.43 11.49 11.40
N MET A 323 -4.31 11.99 10.53
CA MET A 323 -4.04 13.19 9.74
C MET A 323 -3.91 14.46 10.58
N LEU A 324 -4.76 14.62 11.62
CA LEU A 324 -4.66 15.75 12.55
C LEU A 324 -3.38 15.69 13.38
N LEU A 325 -2.97 14.51 13.84
CA LEU A 325 -1.70 14.33 14.53
C LEU A 325 -0.51 14.65 13.62
N ALA A 326 -0.55 14.21 12.36
CA ALA A 326 0.46 14.53 11.36
C ALA A 326 0.56 16.05 11.13
N LEU A 327 -0.58 16.73 10.95
CA LEU A 327 -0.65 18.19 10.79
C LEU A 327 -0.13 18.92 12.03
N LEU A 328 -0.55 18.50 13.23
CA LEU A 328 -0.06 19.06 14.49
C LEU A 328 1.44 18.86 14.64
N GLY A 329 1.97 17.69 14.27
CA GLY A 329 3.41 17.42 14.21
C GLY A 329 4.12 18.37 13.26
N ALA A 330 3.63 18.52 12.04
CA ALA A 330 4.17 19.43 11.04
C ALA A 330 4.15 20.90 11.50
N VAL A 331 3.08 21.37 12.16
CA VAL A 331 2.95 22.75 12.63
C VAL A 331 3.79 23.01 13.89
N ARG A 332 3.81 22.09 14.85
CA ARG A 332 4.51 22.29 16.13
C ARG A 332 6.01 22.01 16.05
N GLN A 333 6.44 21.03 15.26
CA GLN A 333 7.84 20.62 15.21
C GLN A 333 8.60 21.31 14.07
N ARG A 334 9.33 22.37 14.42
CA ARG A 334 10.17 23.11 13.45
C ARG A 334 11.25 22.24 12.84
N GLU A 335 11.77 21.26 13.59
CA GLU A 335 12.81 20.34 13.12
C GLU A 335 12.31 19.39 12.05
N LEU A 336 11.07 18.89 12.19
CA LEU A 336 10.40 18.09 11.15
C LEU A 336 10.28 18.89 9.85
N ARG A 337 9.85 20.15 9.96
CA ARG A 337 9.79 21.08 8.82
C ARG A 337 11.15 21.48 8.26
N ARG A 338 12.28 21.13 8.89
CA ARG A 338 13.62 21.42 8.34
C ARG A 338 14.23 20.17 7.73
N HIS A 339 14.23 19.06 8.47
CA HIS A 339 14.91 17.82 8.10
C HIS A 339 14.04 16.86 7.29
N ALA A 340 12.73 16.79 7.59
CA ALA A 340 11.78 15.89 6.93
C ALA A 340 10.88 16.61 5.90
N ARG A 341 11.32 17.76 5.37
CA ARG A 341 10.59 18.47 4.29
C ARG A 341 10.22 17.55 3.11
N PRO A 342 11.12 16.69 2.60
CA PRO A 342 10.77 15.79 1.51
C PRO A 342 9.59 14.88 1.87
N LEU A 343 9.56 14.34 3.09
CA LEU A 343 8.47 13.48 3.56
C LEU A 343 7.14 14.23 3.64
N LEU A 344 7.14 15.46 4.17
CA LEU A 344 5.94 16.31 4.23
C LEU A 344 5.40 16.64 2.84
N LEU A 345 6.28 16.92 1.88
CA LEU A 345 5.88 17.20 0.50
C LEU A 345 5.31 15.95 -0.18
N LEU A 346 5.96 14.79 0.01
CA LEU A 346 5.47 13.50 -0.49
C LEU A 346 4.09 13.15 0.09
N THR A 347 3.84 13.48 1.36
CA THR A 347 2.52 13.30 2.00
C THR A 347 1.43 14.10 1.30
N GLY A 348 1.76 15.23 0.65
CA GLY A 348 0.79 16.04 -0.08
C GLY A 348 0.51 15.58 -1.52
N VAL A 349 1.39 14.78 -2.12
CA VAL A 349 1.29 14.36 -3.52
C VAL A 349 -0.03 13.64 -3.83
N PRO A 350 -0.53 12.70 -3.01
CA PRO A 350 -1.74 11.96 -3.35
C PRO A 350 -2.99 12.82 -3.45
N LEU A 351 -3.02 14.01 -2.81
CA LEU A 351 -4.14 14.95 -2.94
C LEU A 351 -4.34 15.43 -4.38
N LEU A 352 -3.28 15.41 -5.21
CA LEU A 352 -3.38 15.74 -6.63
C LEU A 352 -4.24 14.72 -7.39
N LEU A 353 -4.40 13.49 -6.88
CA LEU A 353 -5.22 12.47 -7.52
C LEU A 353 -6.71 12.79 -7.48
N ILE A 354 -7.17 13.52 -6.46
CA ILE A 354 -8.58 13.95 -6.34
C ILE A 354 -8.96 14.85 -7.54
N ALA A 355 -8.03 15.67 -8.01
CA ALA A 355 -8.28 16.61 -9.10
C ALA A 355 -8.14 16.00 -10.50
N ALA A 356 -7.51 14.82 -10.62
CA ALA A 356 -6.96 14.36 -11.88
C ALA A 356 -7.55 13.03 -12.39
N ASN A 357 -8.45 12.37 -11.65
CA ASN A 357 -8.79 10.99 -11.99
C ASN A 357 -10.14 10.51 -11.40
N ASP A 358 -11.01 10.01 -12.29
CA ASP A 358 -12.23 9.25 -11.96
C ASP A 358 -11.94 7.75 -11.78
N TYR A 359 -10.95 7.40 -10.94
CA TYR A 359 -10.60 6.00 -10.70
C TYR A 359 -11.62 5.32 -9.77
N GLY A 360 -12.86 5.22 -10.24
CA GLY A 360 -13.98 4.60 -9.57
C GLY A 360 -14.19 5.08 -8.13
N SER A 361 -14.98 4.30 -7.41
CA SER A 361 -15.41 4.63 -6.06
C SER A 361 -14.38 4.42 -4.95
N GLU A 362 -13.10 4.27 -5.31
CA GLU A 362 -12.03 3.98 -4.35
C GLU A 362 -10.94 5.05 -4.29
N MET A 363 -11.08 6.17 -5.00
CA MET A 363 -10.01 7.18 -5.07
C MET A 363 -9.63 7.72 -3.68
N ILE A 364 -10.60 8.06 -2.84
CA ILE A 364 -10.34 8.64 -1.51
C ILE A 364 -9.54 7.69 -0.61
N PHE A 365 -9.79 6.38 -0.74
CA PHE A 365 -9.08 5.33 -0.04
C PHE A 365 -7.62 5.22 -0.49
N ARG A 366 -7.38 5.35 -1.80
CA ARG A 366 -6.02 5.36 -2.37
C ARG A 366 -5.25 6.60 -1.96
N VAL A 367 -5.90 7.77 -1.94
CA VAL A 367 -5.30 9.02 -1.43
C VAL A 367 -4.81 8.79 -0.01
N LEU A 368 -5.68 8.32 0.90
CA LEU A 368 -5.29 8.03 2.29
C LEU A 368 -4.13 7.02 2.36
N MET A 369 -4.21 5.92 1.60
CA MET A 369 -3.19 4.88 1.57
C MET A 369 -1.81 5.41 1.17
N PHE A 370 -1.72 6.26 0.14
CA PHE A 370 -0.45 6.86 -0.28
C PHE A 370 0.03 7.98 0.66
N MET A 371 -0.88 8.66 1.37
CA MET A 371 -0.51 9.68 2.35
C MET A 371 0.04 9.07 3.64
N LEU A 372 -0.48 7.90 4.03
CA LEU A 372 -0.24 7.28 5.33
C LEU A 372 1.25 7.09 5.69
N PRO A 373 2.15 6.63 4.79
CA PRO A 373 3.58 6.52 5.10
C PRO A 373 4.24 7.83 5.54
N GLY A 374 3.78 8.98 5.04
CA GLY A 374 4.32 10.29 5.43
C GLY A 374 3.57 10.95 6.57
N ALA A 375 2.28 10.58 6.76
CA ALA A 375 1.47 11.05 7.88
C ALA A 375 1.83 10.36 9.21
N ALA A 376 2.14 9.06 9.16
CA ALA A 376 2.64 8.27 10.28
C ALA A 376 4.10 8.59 10.60
#